data_AF-A0A5K0V156-F1
#
_entry.id   AF-A0A5K0V156-F1
#
_cell.length_a   1.000
_cell.length_b   1.000
_cell.length_c   1.000
_cell.angle_alpha   90.00
_cell.angle_beta   90.00
_cell.angle_gamma   90.00
#
_symmetry.space_group_name_H-M   'P 1'
#
loop_
_entity.id
_entity.type
_entity.pdbx_description
1 polymer ?
#
loop_
_entity_poly.entity_id
_entity_poly.type
_entity_poly.pdbx_seq_one_letter_code
_entity_poly.pdbx_strand_id
1 'polypeptide(L)'
;AALTKDLKKFVERKHFYRVAGKDRKWGYLHYRPPSTQKSSLIAAMANFLKFDIYDLEFTDICRNSDPRNLLTSTSNKSILVIEDIDCTKLLS
;
A
#
# COMPACT_ATOMS: atom_id res chain seq x y z
N ALA A 1 -10.76 -10.17 -12.11
CA ALA A 1 -10.30 -11.54 -11.75
C ALA A 1 -8.79 -11.62 -11.43
N ALA A 2 -7.90 -10.93 -12.16
CA ALA A 2 -6.45 -11.01 -11.92
C ALA A 2 -6.00 -10.51 -10.53
N LEU A 3 -6.55 -9.38 -10.08
CA LEU A 3 -6.16 -8.76 -8.80
C LEU A 3 -6.48 -9.64 -7.59
N THR A 4 -7.71 -10.14 -7.46
CA THR A 4 -8.10 -11.03 -6.36
C THR A 4 -7.25 -12.30 -6.32
N LYS A 5 -6.89 -12.86 -7.48
CA LYS A 5 -6.01 -14.04 -7.56
C LYS A 5 -4.60 -13.72 -7.06
N ASP A 6 -4.10 -12.53 -7.37
CA ASP A 6 -2.80 -12.04 -6.90
C ASP A 6 -2.80 -11.82 -5.38
N LEU A 7 -3.85 -11.18 -4.84
CA LEU A 7 -4.05 -11.00 -3.40
C LEU A 7 -4.12 -12.33 -2.65
N LYS A 8 -4.83 -13.33 -3.18
CA LYS A 8 -4.86 -14.68 -2.59
C LYS A 8 -3.47 -15.32 -2.55
N LYS A 9 -2.73 -15.27 -3.66
CA LYS A 9 -1.35 -15.78 -3.72
C LYS A 9 -0.43 -15.10 -2.71
N PHE A 10 -0.58 -13.79 -2.51
CA PHE A 10 0.19 -13.05 -1.52
C PHE A 10 -0.07 -13.55 -0.08
N VAL A 11 -1.32 -13.83 0.26
CA VAL A 11 -1.69 -14.37 1.58
C VAL A 11 -1.17 -15.79 1.77
N GLU A 12 -1.41 -16.67 0.78
CA GLU A 12 -1.06 -18.10 0.83
C GLU A 12 0.47 -18.33 0.92
N ARG A 13 1.27 -17.46 0.29
CA ARG A 13 2.74 -17.57 0.28
C ARG A 13 3.40 -17.15 1.60
N LYS A 14 2.65 -16.88 2.67
CA LYS A 14 3.21 -16.51 3.99
C LYS A 14 4.34 -17.45 4.43
N HIS A 15 4.15 -18.76 4.26
CA HIS A 15 5.13 -19.76 4.63
C HIS A 15 6.42 -19.65 3.79
N PHE A 16 6.28 -19.42 2.49
CA PHE A 16 7.39 -19.26 1.55
C PHE A 16 8.27 -18.06 1.93
N TYR A 17 7.66 -16.89 2.19
CA TYR A 17 8.41 -15.71 2.62
C TYR A 17 9.15 -15.94 3.95
N ARG A 18 8.50 -16.63 4.90
CA ARG A 18 9.08 -16.98 6.20
C ARG A 18 10.32 -17.87 6.04
N VAL A 19 10.23 -18.93 5.25
CA VAL A 19 11.37 -19.85 5.02
C VAL A 19 12.50 -19.19 4.26
N ALA A 20 12.17 -18.30 3.31
CA ALA A 20 13.17 -17.58 2.53
C ALA A 20 13.84 -16.41 3.29
N GLY A 21 13.42 -16.10 4.53
CA GLY A 21 13.92 -14.94 5.30
C GLY A 21 13.62 -13.60 4.63
N LYS A 22 12.59 -13.52 3.79
CA LYS A 22 12.23 -12.31 3.04
C LYS A 22 11.04 -11.60 3.65
N ASP A 23 11.13 -10.28 3.72
CA ASP A 23 10.00 -9.42 4.05
C ASP A 23 8.84 -9.66 3.08
N ARG A 24 7.63 -9.81 3.63
CA ARG A 24 6.42 -10.05 2.86
C ARG A 24 5.75 -8.71 2.51
N LYS A 25 6.29 -8.02 1.51
CA LYS A 25 5.79 -6.74 0.99
C LYS A 25 5.34 -6.91 -0.46
N TRP A 26 4.25 -6.25 -0.84
CA TRP A 26 3.74 -6.23 -2.23
C TRP A 26 3.17 -4.85 -2.55
N GLY A 27 3.57 -4.28 -3.68
CA GLY A 27 3.19 -2.92 -4.08
C GLY A 27 2.36 -2.90 -5.36
N TYR A 28 1.35 -2.03 -5.40
CA TYR A 28 0.58 -1.72 -6.60
C TYR A 28 0.70 -0.23 -6.89
N LEU A 29 0.98 0.13 -8.14
CA LEU A 29 0.97 1.52 -8.59
C LEU A 29 -0.27 1.74 -9.47
N HIS A 30 -1.20 2.56 -8.99
CA HIS A 30 -2.42 2.92 -9.73
C HIS A 30 -2.34 4.36 -10.24
N TYR A 31 -1.83 4.51 -11.46
CA TYR A 31 -1.98 5.76 -12.21
C TYR A 31 -3.37 5.83 -12.83
N ARG A 32 -4.22 6.73 -12.33
CA ARG A 32 -5.48 7.14 -12.95
C ARG A 32 -5.72 8.63 -12.70
N PRO A 33 -6.43 9.33 -13.61
CA PRO A 33 -6.85 10.70 -13.41
C PRO A 33 -7.54 10.92 -12.04
N PRO A 34 -7.41 12.12 -11.44
CA PRO A 34 -8.03 12.44 -10.16
C PRO A 34 -9.54 12.44 -10.34
N SER A 35 -10.23 11.37 -9.91
CA SER A 35 -11.69 11.30 -9.67
C SER A 35 -12.28 9.88 -9.72
N THR A 36 -11.57 8.82 -10.08
CA THR A 36 -12.26 7.52 -10.32
C THR A 36 -11.75 6.34 -9.48
N GLN A 37 -12.61 5.94 -8.52
CA GLN A 37 -12.74 4.62 -7.87
C GLN A 37 -11.50 3.98 -7.19
N LYS A 38 -10.34 4.64 -7.11
CA LYS A 38 -9.14 4.09 -6.44
C LYS A 38 -9.42 3.75 -4.97
N SER A 39 -10.01 4.67 -4.21
CA SER A 39 -10.29 4.48 -2.78
C SER A 39 -11.31 3.37 -2.53
N SER A 40 -12.31 3.23 -3.41
CA SER A 40 -13.29 2.11 -3.36
C SER A 40 -12.63 0.75 -3.62
N LEU A 41 -11.70 0.69 -4.57
CA LEU A 41 -10.93 -0.52 -4.83
C LEU A 41 -10.05 -0.90 -3.63
N ILE A 42 -9.36 0.07 -3.03
CA ILE A 42 -8.53 -0.15 -1.84
C ILE A 42 -9.39 -0.67 -0.68
N ALA A 43 -10.55 -0.06 -0.43
CA ALA A 43 -11.49 -0.51 0.60
C ALA A 43 -11.96 -1.96 0.35
N ALA A 44 -12.25 -2.32 -0.90
CA ALA A 44 -12.62 -3.69 -1.26
C ALA A 44 -11.48 -4.69 -1.03
N MET A 45 -10.23 -4.30 -1.32
CA MET A 45 -9.04 -5.13 -1.05
C MET A 45 -8.85 -5.36 0.44
N ALA A 46 -8.93 -4.29 1.24
CA ALA A 46 -8.77 -4.36 2.69
C ALA A 46 -9.83 -5.27 3.32
N ASN A 47 -11.09 -5.14 2.89
CA ASN A 47 -12.17 -6.00 3.38
C ASN A 47 -11.96 -7.47 2.99
N PHE A 48 -11.54 -7.72 1.74
CA PHE A 48 -11.25 -9.07 1.25
C PHE A 48 -10.12 -9.74 2.04
N LEU A 49 -9.08 -8.99 2.38
CA LEU A 49 -7.91 -9.49 3.11
C LEU A 49 -8.06 -9.47 4.64
N LYS A 50 -9.05 -8.72 5.16
CA LYS A 50 -9.17 -8.34 6.58
C LYS A 50 -7.92 -7.61 7.08
N PHE A 51 -7.48 -6.62 6.30
CA PHE A 51 -6.32 -5.79 6.60
C PHE A 51 -6.75 -4.39 7.00
N ASP A 52 -5.96 -3.74 7.85
CA ASP A 52 -6.14 -2.34 8.23
C ASP A 52 -5.61 -1.42 7.12
N ILE A 53 -6.29 -0.29 6.87
CA ILE A 53 -5.85 0.72 5.89
C ILE A 53 -5.16 1.85 6.64
N TYR A 54 -3.97 2.22 6.18
CA TYR A 54 -3.24 3.40 6.63
C TYR A 54 -3.07 4.33 5.44
N ASP A 55 -3.67 5.52 5.55
CA ASP A 55 -3.49 6.57 4.56
C ASP A 55 -2.31 7.46 4.95
N LEU A 56 -1.50 7.83 3.97
CA LEU A 56 -0.35 8.71 4.18
C LEU A 56 -0.48 9.94 3.32
N GLU A 57 -0.63 11.06 4.02
CA GLU A 57 -0.54 12.36 3.39
C GLU A 57 0.93 12.72 3.16
N PHE A 58 1.23 13.32 2.00
CA PHE A 58 2.58 13.73 1.63
C PHE A 58 3.17 14.78 2.61
N THR A 59 2.31 15.52 3.31
CA THR A 59 2.66 16.44 4.40
C THR A 59 3.40 15.75 5.55
N ASP A 60 3.07 14.50 5.87
CA ASP A 60 3.73 13.70 6.91
C ASP A 60 5.08 13.13 6.43
N ILE A 61 5.25 12.97 5.12
CA ILE A 61 6.51 12.52 4.50
C ILE A 61 7.52 13.68 4.42
N CYS A 62 7.06 14.90 4.13
CA CYS A 62 7.91 16.10 4.09
C CYS A 62 8.47 16.49 5.47
N ARG A 63 7.80 16.14 6.56
CA ARG A 63 8.24 16.43 7.93
C ARG A 63 9.26 15.42 8.47
N ASN A 64 10.23 14.97 7.68
CA ASN A 64 11.38 14.15 8.12
C ASN A 64 11.06 12.91 9.01
N SER A 65 9.80 12.49 9.15
CA SER A 65 9.45 11.14 9.59
C SER A 65 9.90 10.22 8.48
N ASP A 66 11.12 9.68 8.60
CA ASP A 66 11.73 8.81 7.60
C ASP A 66 10.67 7.76 7.20
N PRO A 67 10.25 7.69 5.92
CA PRO A 67 9.27 6.71 5.45
C PRO A 67 9.60 5.29 5.91
N ARG A 68 10.90 5.02 6.17
CA ARG A 68 11.38 3.78 6.78
C ARG A 68 10.82 3.54 8.19
N ASN A 69 10.76 4.55 9.05
CA ASN A 69 10.21 4.44 10.41
C ASN A 69 8.71 4.16 10.38
N LEU A 70 8.01 4.76 9.43
CA LEU A 70 6.61 4.49 9.26
C LEU A 70 6.40 3.03 8.78
N LEU A 71 7.15 2.60 7.76
CA LEU A 71 7.13 1.24 7.24
C LEU A 71 7.51 0.17 8.28
N THR A 72 8.34 0.52 9.27
CA THR A 72 8.66 -0.37 10.40
C THR A 72 7.62 -0.34 11.52
N SER A 73 6.90 0.77 11.68
CA SER A 73 5.82 0.92 12.67
C SER A 73 4.47 0.35 12.21
N THR A 74 4.26 0.18 10.89
CA THR A 74 3.00 -0.36 10.38
C THR A 74 2.81 -1.81 10.83
N SER A 75 1.62 -2.10 11.35
CA SER A 75 1.25 -3.44 11.81
C SER A 75 1.29 -4.47 10.68
N ASN A 76 1.55 -5.74 11.04
CA ASN A 76 1.34 -6.85 10.10
C ASN A 76 -0.13 -6.90 9.68
N LYS A 77 -0.41 -7.20 8.40
CA LYS A 77 -1.75 -7.20 7.78
C LYS A 77 -2.34 -5.79 7.60
N SER A 78 -1.53 -4.92 7.02
CA SER A 78 -1.91 -3.55 6.67
C SER A 78 -1.80 -3.32 5.16
N ILE A 79 -2.58 -2.35 4.67
CA ILE A 79 -2.44 -1.75 3.36
C ILE A 79 -2.04 -0.30 3.58
N LEU A 80 -0.87 0.06 3.06
CA LEU A 80 -0.39 1.44 3.08
C LEU A 80 -0.76 2.12 1.76
N VAL A 81 -1.46 3.23 1.86
CA VAL A 81 -1.87 4.05 0.71
C VAL A 81 -1.03 5.31 0.73
N ILE A 82 -0.47 5.63 -0.44
CA ILE A 82 0.25 6.89 -0.66
C ILE A 82 -0.42 7.52 -1.88
N GLU A 83 -1.13 8.62 -1.66
CA GLU A 83 -1.76 9.39 -2.72
C GLU A 83 -0.87 10.57 -3.15
N ASP A 84 -1.17 11.16 -4.31
CA ASP A 84 -0.51 12.37 -4.82
C ASP A 84 1.03 12.36 -4.88
N ILE A 85 1.62 11.19 -5.16
CA ILE A 85 3.08 11.03 -5.38
C ILE A 85 3.60 11.83 -6.58
N ASP A 86 2.72 12.23 -7.49
CA ASP A 86 3.03 13.09 -8.64
C ASP A 86 3.10 14.57 -8.21
N CYS A 87 3.86 14.85 -7.16
CA CYS A 87 4.18 16.21 -6.75
C CYS A 87 5.35 16.77 -7.58
N THR A 88 5.21 16.81 -8.90
CA THR A 88 5.78 17.94 -9.64
C THR A 88 4.93 19.16 -9.28
N LYS A 89 5.24 19.80 -8.15
CA LYS A 89 5.12 21.26 -8.11
C LYS A 89 6.12 21.79 -9.14
N LEU A 90 5.77 21.69 -10.41
CA LEU A 90 6.33 22.57 -11.42
C LEU A 90 5.93 23.96 -10.95
N LEU A 91 6.93 24.66 -10.44
CA LEU A 91 7.02 26.11 -10.33
C LEU A 91 5.98 26.80 -11.22
N SER A 92 4.96 27.37 -10.59
CA SER A 92 4.22 28.51 -11.11
C SER A 92 4.14 29.59 -10.04
#